data_AF-A0A7R9FZK3-F1
#
_entry.id   AF-A0A7R9FZK3-F1
#
_cell.length_a   1.000
_cell.length_b   1.000
_cell.length_c   1.000
_cell.angle_alpha   90.00
_cell.angle_beta   90.00
_cell.angle_gamma   90.00
#
_symmetry.space_group_name_H-M   'P 1'
#
loop_
_entity.id
_entity.type
_entity.pdbx_description
1 polymer ?
#
loop_
_entity_poly.entity_id
_entity_poly.type
_entity_poly.pdbx_seq_one_letter_code
_entity_poly.pdbx_strand_id
1 'polypeptide(L)' 'MLQMGSSRPWPDAMEVVTGQREMDASGLLDYFSPLYKWLQDENNRTEEYIGWESSNKVCVQNQDELAKILENLSESSTEE' A
#
# COMPACT_ATOMS: atom_id res chain seq x y z
N MET A 1 12.87 15.73 -22.40
CA MET A 1 12.77 14.43 -21.68
C MET A 1 12.83 13.22 -22.59
N LEU A 2 11.83 12.95 -23.44
CA LEU A 2 11.74 11.66 -24.16
C LEU A 2 12.94 11.36 -25.10
N GLN A 3 13.53 12.38 -25.70
CA GLN A 3 14.75 12.23 -26.52
C GLN A 3 16.01 11.90 -25.70
N MET A 4 16.03 12.19 -24.40
CA MET A 4 17.20 11.94 -23.53
C MET A 4 17.33 10.45 -23.17
N GLY A 5 16.23 9.68 -23.24
CA GLY A 5 16.25 8.26 -22.86
C GLY A 5 16.89 8.02 -21.50
N SER A 6 17.80 7.05 -21.42
CA SER A 6 18.59 6.72 -20.21
C SER A 6 19.93 7.47 -20.10
N SER A 7 20.19 8.46 -20.96
CA SER A 7 21.50 9.15 -20.99
C SER A 7 21.75 10.11 -19.83
N ARG A 8 20.69 10.49 -19.10
CA ARG A 8 20.75 11.38 -17.92
C ARG A 8 20.02 10.72 -16.75
N PRO A 9 20.43 11.00 -15.50
CA PRO A 9 19.63 10.68 -14.32
C PRO A 9 18.17 11.12 -14.49
N TRP A 10 17.23 10.29 -14.04
CA TRP A 10 15.79 10.57 -14.17
C TRP A 10 15.34 11.93 -13.59
N PRO A 11 15.96 12.50 -12.53
CA PRO A 11 15.59 13.84 -12.05
C PRO A 11 15.86 14.94 -13.08
N ASP A 12 16.97 14.84 -13.83
CA ASP A 12 17.32 15.82 -14.86
C ASP A 12 16.33 15.78 -16.04
N ALA A 13 15.86 14.57 -16.37
CA ALA A 13 14.89 14.38 -17.43
C ALA A 13 13.50 14.92 -17.03
N MET A 14 13.12 14.73 -15.75
CA MET A 14 11.87 15.20 -15.16
C MET A 14 11.83 16.74 -15.05
N GLU A 15 12.93 17.36 -14.63
CA GLU A 15 13.05 18.82 -14.49
C GLU A 15 12.75 19.56 -15.80
N VAL A 16 13.10 18.99 -16.95
CA VAL A 16 12.83 19.60 -18.27
C VAL A 16 11.33 19.69 -18.58
N VAL A 17 10.48 18.88 -17.95
CA VAL A 17 9.03 18.86 -18.21
C VAL A 17 8.26 19.53 -17.07
N THR A 18 8.61 19.23 -15.83
CA THR A 18 7.86 19.67 -14.64
C THR A 18 8.51 20.84 -13.92
N GLY A 19 9.77 21.17 -14.23
CA GLY A 19 10.58 22.12 -13.45
C GLY A 19 10.98 21.59 -12.07
N GLN A 20 10.66 20.34 -11.76
CA GLN A 20 10.92 19.70 -10.47
C GLN A 20 11.88 18.52 -10.64
N ARG A 21 12.76 18.34 -9.64
CA ARG A 21 13.74 17.24 -9.60
C ARG A 21 13.34 16.12 -8.63
N GLU A 22 12.39 16.39 -7.74
CA GLU A 22 11.95 15.47 -6.71
C GLU A 22 10.62 14.83 -7.09
N MET A 23 10.36 13.63 -6.56
CA MET A 23 9.08 12.95 -6.74
C MET A 23 8.02 13.64 -5.87
N ASP A 24 6.95 14.11 -6.52
CA ASP A 24 5.82 14.74 -5.84
C ASP A 24 4.52 13.99 -6.18
N ALA A 25 3.80 13.57 -5.14
CA ALA A 25 2.51 12.90 -5.26
C ALA A 25 1.32 13.88 -5.34
N SER A 26 1.55 15.19 -5.16
CA SER A 26 0.51 16.23 -5.15
C SER A 26 -0.41 16.17 -6.36
N GLY A 27 0.13 16.04 -7.58
CA GLY A 27 -0.67 15.96 -8.79
C GLY A 27 -1.63 14.76 -8.84
N LEU A 28 -1.22 13.62 -8.25
CA LEU A 28 -2.09 12.44 -8.14
C LEU A 28 -3.18 12.64 -7.08
N LEU A 29 -2.82 13.24 -5.94
CA LEU A 29 -3.77 13.56 -4.87
C LEU A 29 -4.80 14.58 -5.33
N ASP A 30 -4.39 15.61 -6.08
CA ASP A 30 -5.27 16.64 -6.63
C ASP A 30 -6.26 16.04 -7.62
N TYR A 31 -5.78 15.15 -8.50
CA TYR A 31 -6.63 14.45 -9.46
C TYR A 31 -7.74 13.64 -8.77
N PHE A 32 -7.40 12.92 -7.69
CA PHE A 32 -8.37 12.10 -6.95
C PHE A 32 -9.09 12.82 -5.81
N SER A 33 -8.78 14.09 -5.55
CA SER A 33 -9.35 14.88 -4.44
C SER A 33 -10.88 14.88 -4.41
N PRO A 34 -11.62 15.04 -5.53
CA PRO A 34 -13.08 14.99 -5.52
C PRO A 34 -13.63 13.62 -5.12
N LEU A 35 -13.03 12.54 -5.63
CA LEU A 35 -13.43 11.17 -5.32
C LEU A 35 -13.13 10.83 -3.86
N TYR A 36 -11.96 11.24 -3.36
CA TYR A 36 -11.54 11.02 -1.99
C TYR A 36 -12.51 11.67 -0.99
N LYS A 37 -13.00 12.88 -1.28
CA LYS A 37 -14.03 13.55 -0.46
C LYS A 37 -15.35 12.78 -0.47
N TRP A 38 -15.83 12.41 -1.65
CA TRP A 38 -17.07 11.67 -1.80
C TRP A 38 -17.03 10.31 -1.07
N LEU A 39 -15.92 9.57 -1.17
CA LEU A 39 -15.75 8.29 -0.50
C LEU A 39 -15.73 8.42 1.03
N GLN A 40 -15.13 9.49 1.57
CA GLN A 40 -15.17 9.74 3.02
C GLN A 40 -16.60 9.99 3.50
N ASP A 41 -17.34 10.83 2.77
CA ASP A 41 -18.74 11.13 3.12
C ASP A 41 -19.60 9.87 3.04
N GLU A 42 -19.42 9.06 1.99
CA GLU A 42 -20.19 7.83 1.78
C GLU A 42 -19.85 6.75 2.81
N ASN A 43 -18.56 6.50 3.10
CA ASN A 43 -18.15 5.53 4.12
C ASN A 43 -18.69 5.90 5.51
N ASN A 44 -18.73 7.19 5.84
CA ASN A 44 -19.34 7.68 7.08
C ASN A 44 -20.86 7.48 7.07
N ARG A 45 -21.52 7.67 5.92
CA ARG A 45 -22.97 7.48 5.76
C ARG A 45 -23.40 6.02 5.91
N THR A 46 -22.58 5.08 5.45
CA THR A 46 -22.85 3.64 5.49
C THR A 46 -22.20 2.93 6.68
N GLU A 47 -21.49 3.67 7.54
CA GLU A 47 -20.78 3.13 8.72
C GLU A 47 -19.80 2.01 8.37
N GLU A 48 -19.06 2.17 7.27
CA GLU A 48 -18.09 1.17 6.80
C GLU A 48 -16.85 1.13 7.69
N TYR A 49 -16.36 -0.08 7.96
CA TYR A 49 -15.09 -0.27 8.63
C TYR A 49 -13.92 0.00 7.67
N ILE A 50 -13.09 0.99 8.01
CA ILE A 50 -11.93 1.39 7.21
C ILE A 50 -10.66 0.77 7.80
N GLY A 51 -9.94 0.00 6.98
CA GLY A 51 -8.71 -0.68 7.35
C GLY A 51 -8.89 -2.19 7.43
N TRP A 52 -7.91 -2.86 8.02
CA TRP A 52 -7.93 -4.30 8.25
C TRP A 52 -7.11 -4.63 9.50
N GLU A 53 -7.52 -5.69 10.21
CA GLU A 53 -6.74 -6.24 11.31
C GLU A 53 -5.46 -6.90 10.78
N SER A 54 -4.43 -6.99 11.62
CA SER A 54 -3.20 -7.69 11.26
C SER A 54 -3.50 -9.15 10.96
N SER A 55 -3.09 -9.62 9.79
CA SER A 55 -3.32 -11.00 9.39
C SER A 55 -2.46 -11.97 10.21
N ASN A 56 -3.12 -12.93 10.86
CA ASN A 56 -2.46 -14.08 11.51
C ASN A 56 -2.13 -15.21 10.51
N LYS A 57 -2.42 -15.02 9.21
CA LYS A 57 -2.10 -16.01 8.18
C LYS A 57 -0.59 -16.09 8.00
N VAL A 58 -0.04 -17.29 8.16
CA VAL A 58 1.38 -17.56 7.95
C VAL A 58 1.58 -18.17 6.56
N CYS A 59 2.48 -17.57 5.79
CA CYS A 59 2.94 -18.16 4.53
C CYS A 59 4.01 -19.20 4.83
N VAL A 60 3.68 -20.46 4.59
CA VAL A 60 4.60 -21.59 4.76
C VAL A 60 5.12 -22.08 3.41
N GLN A 61 6.31 -22.66 3.40
CA GLN A 61 6.85 -23.27 2.17
C GLN A 61 6.33 -24.68 1.93
N ASN A 62 5.90 -25.39 2.98
CA ASN A 62 5.39 -26.77 2.89
C ASN A 62 4.36 -27.08 3.99
N GLN A 63 3.66 -28.21 3.85
CA GLN A 63 2.60 -28.64 4.77
C GLN A 63 3.12 -29.00 6.17
N ASP A 64 4.36 -29.48 6.28
CA ASP A 64 4.95 -29.87 7.58
C ASP A 64 5.23 -28.65 8.47
N GLU A 65 5.61 -27.53 7.86
CA GLU A 65 5.80 -26.25 8.54
C GLU A 65 4.46 -25.68 9.04
N LEU A 66 3.40 -25.82 8.23
CA LEU A 66 2.05 -25.42 8.63
C LEU A 66 1.55 -26.22 9.84
N ALA A 67 1.79 -27.54 9.85
CA ALA A 67 1.39 -28.41 10.96
C ALA A 67 2.03 -27.96 12.28
N LYS A 68 3.33 -27.62 12.28
CA LYS A 68 4.06 -27.14 13.46
C LYS A 68 3.56 -25.79 13.97
N ILE A 69 3.21 -24.88 13.06
CA ILE A 69 2.70 -23.55 13.43
C ILE A 69 1.28 -23.67 14.02
N LEU A 70 0.43 -24.52 13.45
CA LEU A 70 -0.91 -24.76 13.96
C LEU A 70 -0.89 -25.44 15.34
N GLU A 71 0.05 -26.34 15.58
CA GLU A 71 0.28 -26.98 16.88
C GLU A 71 0.66 -25.94 17.95
N ASN A 72 1.64 -25.08 17.67
CA ASN A 72 2.05 -24.00 18.60
C ASN A 72 0.95 -22.95 18.86
N LEU A 73 0.13 -22.61 17.86
CA LEU A 73 -0.99 -21.67 18.02
C LEU A 73 -2.11 -22.27 18.89
N SER A 74 -2.30 -23.59 18.84
CA SER A 74 -3.28 -24.28 19.67
C SER A 74 -2.89 -24.31 21.15
N GLU A 75 -1.60 -24.42 21.46
CA GLU A 75 -1.07 -24.42 22.83
C GLU A 75 -1.08 -23.01 23.47
N SER A 76 -0.78 -21.97 22.68
CA SER A 76 -0.82 -20.57 23.13
C SER A 76 -2.23 -20.05 23.48
N SER A 77 -3.29 -20.73 23.02
CA SER A 77 -4.69 -20.33 23.25
C SER A 77 -5.28 -20.91 24.54
N THR A 78 -4.54 -21.77 25.24
CA THR A 78 -4.97 -22.47 26.46
C THR A 78 -4.34 -21.96 27.76
N GLU A 79 -3.48 -20.94 27.71
CA GLU A 79 -2.81 -20.33 28.87
C GLU A 79 -3.30 -18.92 29.25
N GLU A 80 -4.44 -18.46 28.72
CA GLU A 80 -5.20 -17.28 29.22
C GLU A 80 -6.51 -17.70 29.89
#